data_AF-A0AAW8KSM8-F1
#
_entry.id   AF-A0AAW8KSM8-F1
#
_cell.length_a   1.000
_cell.length_b   1.000
_cell.length_c   1.000
_cell.angle_alpha   90.00
_cell.angle_beta   90.00
_cell.angle_gamma   90.00
#
_symmetry.space_group_name_H-M   'P 1'
#
loop_
_entity.id
_entity.type
_entity.pdbx_description
1 polymer ?
#
loop_
_entity_poly.entity_id
_entity_poly.type
_entity_poly.pdbx_seq_one_letter_code
_entity_poly.pdbx_strand_id
1 'polypeptide(L)'
;DFQKRIGTVGALVKKGSANETKVLMPEPKLLVKRIKTTVKPYLTLQLKSKQYQAIHRSLMVANPNPKEDFCEGIYGGNSDGAEPQKIEIYKLTNKKVLATTLCWRGAYNEGYGAWVLDESLNGKAVFVTESASDFDSGMISSAQ
;
A
#
# COMPACT_ATOMS: atom_id res chain seq x y z
N ASP A 1 22.50 21.68 -1.93
CA ASP A 1 21.25 22.46 -2.06
C ASP A 1 20.72 22.28 -3.48
N PHE A 2 19.51 21.73 -3.61
CA PHE A 2 18.91 21.36 -4.90
C PHE A 2 18.39 22.59 -5.65
N GLN A 3 17.82 23.57 -4.95
CA GLN A 3 17.22 24.76 -5.57
C GLN A 3 18.24 25.82 -5.98
N LYS A 4 19.54 25.60 -5.73
CA LYS A 4 20.66 26.51 -6.05
C LYS A 4 20.53 27.89 -5.38
N ARG A 5 20.04 27.92 -4.15
CA ARG A 5 19.91 29.09 -3.26
C ARG A 5 21.12 29.31 -2.35
N ILE A 6 21.91 28.30 -2.01
CA ILE A 6 23.09 28.50 -1.13
C ILE A 6 24.09 29.44 -1.81
N GLY A 7 24.54 30.47 -1.08
CA GLY A 7 25.49 31.46 -1.57
C GLY A 7 24.86 32.59 -2.40
N THR A 8 23.54 32.60 -2.59
CA THR A 8 22.84 33.74 -3.19
C THR A 8 22.52 34.82 -2.17
N VAL A 9 22.16 36.00 -2.67
CA VAL A 9 21.78 37.17 -1.86
C VAL A 9 20.54 36.90 -0.97
N GLY A 10 19.57 36.14 -1.46
CA GLY A 10 18.35 35.79 -0.71
C GLY A 10 18.43 34.46 0.05
N ALA A 11 19.59 33.81 0.14
CA ALA A 11 19.71 32.57 0.91
C ALA A 11 19.38 32.80 2.40
N LEU A 12 18.66 31.87 3.06
CA LEU A 12 18.33 32.01 4.49
C LEU A 12 19.42 31.43 5.41
N VAL A 13 20.01 30.29 5.03
CA VAL A 13 20.95 29.54 5.89
C VAL A 13 22.41 29.94 5.64
N LYS A 14 22.82 30.15 4.38
CA LYS A 14 24.18 30.52 4.00
C LYS A 14 24.16 31.55 2.87
N LYS A 15 24.05 32.82 3.26
CA LYS A 15 24.05 33.98 2.34
C LYS A 15 25.38 34.12 1.61
N GLY A 16 25.33 34.68 0.41
CA GLY A 16 26.49 35.09 -0.36
C GLY A 16 26.14 36.17 -1.36
N SER A 17 27.05 36.45 -2.30
CA SER A 17 26.94 37.53 -3.27
C SER A 17 26.44 37.07 -4.64
N ALA A 18 26.17 35.78 -4.84
CA ALA A 18 25.67 35.29 -6.12
C ALA A 18 24.26 35.84 -6.39
N ASN A 19 24.01 36.22 -7.65
CA ASN A 19 22.67 36.59 -8.08
C ASN A 19 21.74 35.37 -8.15
N GLU A 20 20.43 35.63 -8.22
CA GLU A 20 19.41 34.58 -8.12
C GLU A 20 18.96 34.02 -9.47
N THR A 21 19.59 34.41 -10.59
CA THR A 21 19.17 33.99 -11.94
C THR A 21 19.34 32.50 -12.20
N LYS A 22 20.15 31.82 -11.39
CA LYS A 22 20.39 30.37 -11.45
C LYS A 22 19.56 29.58 -10.43
N VAL A 23 18.76 30.24 -9.61
CA VAL A 23 17.85 29.58 -8.66
C VAL A 23 16.77 28.84 -9.44
N LEU A 24 16.53 27.58 -9.11
CA LEU A 24 15.50 26.79 -9.77
C LEU A 24 14.11 27.26 -9.34
N MET A 25 13.19 27.34 -10.31
CA MET A 25 11.79 27.59 -10.05
C MET A 25 11.18 26.40 -9.28
N PRO A 26 10.16 26.63 -8.45
CA PRO A 26 9.40 25.54 -7.85
C PRO A 26 8.80 24.65 -8.93
N GLU A 27 8.97 23.34 -8.81
CA GLU A 27 8.26 22.38 -9.64
C GLU A 27 6.74 22.44 -9.34
N PRO A 28 5.87 22.22 -10.34
CA PRO A 28 4.44 22.12 -10.12
C PRO A 28 4.11 21.06 -9.07
N LYS A 29 3.07 21.30 -8.27
CA LYS A 29 2.58 20.31 -7.31
C LYS A 29 2.12 19.06 -8.06
N LEU A 30 2.50 17.89 -7.56
CA LEU A 30 1.94 16.62 -8.02
C LEU A 30 0.43 16.61 -7.75
N LEU A 31 -0.37 16.47 -8.82
CA LEU A 31 -1.82 16.37 -8.73
C LEU A 31 -2.23 14.90 -8.83
N VAL A 32 -2.62 14.31 -7.69
CA VAL A 32 -3.20 12.97 -7.65
C VAL A 32 -4.72 13.11 -7.70
N LYS A 33 -5.34 12.59 -8.76
CA LYS A 33 -6.81 12.53 -8.88
C LYS A 33 -7.30 11.16 -8.43
N ARG A 34 -8.09 11.13 -7.35
CA ARG A 34 -8.78 9.91 -6.93
C ARG A 34 -9.84 9.55 -7.97
N ILE A 35 -9.87 8.28 -8.35
CA ILE A 35 -10.95 7.69 -9.14
C ILE A 35 -11.82 6.85 -8.21
N LYS A 36 -13.15 7.00 -8.33
CA LYS A 36 -14.10 6.20 -7.57
C LYS A 36 -14.12 4.77 -8.13
N THR A 37 -13.77 3.79 -7.30
CA THR A 37 -13.93 2.37 -7.62
C THR A 37 -15.28 1.84 -7.14
N THR A 38 -15.61 0.61 -7.55
CA THR A 38 -16.74 -0.12 -6.96
C THR A 38 -16.44 -0.42 -5.48
N VAL A 39 -17.49 -0.34 -4.64
CA VAL A 39 -17.42 -0.59 -3.19
C VAL A 39 -17.35 -2.08 -2.85
N LYS A 40 -17.87 -2.94 -3.72
CA LYS A 40 -17.85 -4.40 -3.53
C LYS A 40 -16.65 -5.02 -4.25
N PRO A 41 -16.04 -6.06 -3.67
CA PRO A 41 -15.02 -6.83 -4.38
C PRO A 41 -15.65 -7.51 -5.59
N TYR A 42 -14.91 -7.60 -6.69
CA TYR A 42 -15.39 -8.33 -7.88
C TYR A 42 -15.09 -9.83 -7.79
N LEU A 43 -14.13 -10.21 -6.93
CA LEU A 43 -13.74 -11.59 -6.69
C LEU A 43 -13.34 -11.76 -5.23
N THR A 44 -13.79 -12.84 -4.60
CA THR A 44 -13.35 -13.26 -3.27
C THR A 44 -12.73 -14.66 -3.38
N LEU A 45 -11.44 -14.76 -3.10
CA LEU A 45 -10.69 -16.00 -3.12
C LEU A 45 -10.83 -16.71 -1.77
N GLN A 46 -11.39 -17.91 -1.80
CA GLN A 46 -11.53 -18.77 -0.62
C GLN A 46 -10.26 -19.60 -0.41
N LEU A 47 -9.89 -19.85 0.85
CA LEU A 47 -8.63 -20.48 1.31
C LEU A 47 -8.23 -21.76 0.57
N LYS A 48 -9.22 -22.55 0.14
CA LYS A 48 -9.01 -23.90 -0.43
C LYS A 48 -8.71 -23.89 -1.94
N SER A 49 -8.83 -22.75 -2.61
CA SER A 49 -8.62 -22.69 -4.06
C SER A 49 -7.13 -22.63 -4.43
N LYS A 50 -6.75 -23.26 -5.56
CA LYS A 50 -5.38 -23.16 -6.09
C LYS A 50 -4.97 -21.72 -6.37
N GLN A 51 -5.93 -20.91 -6.84
CA GLN A 51 -5.71 -19.49 -7.10
C GLN A 51 -5.43 -18.73 -5.81
N TYR A 52 -6.17 -18.99 -4.72
CA TYR A 52 -5.87 -18.41 -3.41
C TYR A 52 -4.42 -18.67 -3.01
N GLN A 53 -3.96 -19.92 -3.07
CA GLN A 53 -2.60 -20.30 -2.65
C GLN A 53 -1.52 -19.58 -3.46
N ALA A 54 -1.73 -19.43 -4.78
CA ALA A 54 -0.81 -18.71 -5.65
C ALA A 54 -0.75 -17.21 -5.32
N ILE A 55 -1.91 -16.58 -5.13
CA ILE A 55 -1.99 -15.15 -4.80
C ILE A 55 -1.44 -14.89 -3.41
N HIS A 56 -1.88 -15.63 -2.40
CA HIS A 56 -1.41 -15.52 -1.03
C HIS A 56 0.13 -15.56 -0.96
N ARG A 57 0.76 -16.52 -1.64
CA ARG A 57 2.23 -16.57 -1.72
C ARG A 57 2.83 -15.30 -2.33
N SER A 58 2.24 -14.77 -3.41
CA SER A 58 2.71 -13.52 -4.03
C SER A 58 2.58 -12.33 -3.08
N LEU A 59 1.50 -12.26 -2.29
CA LEU A 59 1.29 -11.20 -1.28
C LEU A 59 2.36 -11.26 -0.19
N MET A 60 2.62 -12.46 0.36
CA MET A 60 3.61 -12.64 1.43
C MET A 60 5.05 -12.37 0.98
N VAL A 61 5.39 -12.71 -0.27
CA VAL A 61 6.71 -12.38 -0.84
C VAL A 61 6.94 -10.87 -0.98
N ALA A 62 5.86 -10.07 -1.04
CA ALA A 62 5.95 -8.62 -1.08
C ALA A 62 6.18 -7.97 0.30
N ASN A 63 6.55 -8.76 1.33
CA ASN A 63 6.92 -8.26 2.65
C ASN A 63 8.05 -7.21 2.55
N PRO A 64 7.82 -5.95 2.98
CA PRO A 64 8.85 -4.92 2.97
C PRO A 64 9.98 -5.18 3.98
N ASN A 65 9.73 -5.97 5.03
CA ASN A 65 10.70 -6.31 6.07
C ASN A 65 10.67 -7.83 6.39
N PRO A 66 11.44 -8.66 5.69
CA PRO A 66 11.42 -10.12 5.83
C PRO A 66 11.83 -10.68 7.20
N LYS A 67 12.27 -9.83 8.13
CA LYS A 67 12.72 -10.21 9.48
C LYS A 67 11.62 -10.10 10.54
N GLU A 68 10.48 -9.53 10.19
CA GLU A 68 9.34 -9.32 11.08
C GLU A 68 8.15 -10.16 10.59
N ASP A 69 7.30 -10.54 11.55
CA ASP A 69 6.03 -11.21 11.28
C ASP A 69 5.20 -10.30 10.36
N PHE A 70 4.64 -10.87 9.29
CA PHE A 70 3.99 -10.10 8.24
C PHE A 70 2.76 -10.81 7.72
N CYS A 71 1.60 -10.20 7.98
CA CYS A 71 0.30 -10.69 7.52
C CYS A 71 0.08 -12.21 7.65
N GLU A 72 0.48 -12.77 8.79
CA GLU A 72 0.40 -14.21 9.02
C GLU A 72 -1.05 -14.72 9.11
N GLY A 73 -2.01 -13.81 9.35
CA GLY A 73 -3.43 -14.11 9.52
C GLY A 73 -3.89 -13.85 10.96
N ILE A 74 -4.89 -14.61 11.42
CA ILE A 74 -5.42 -14.45 12.79
C ILE A 74 -5.23 -15.73 13.60
N TYR A 75 -4.79 -15.61 14.84
CA TYR A 75 -4.75 -16.76 15.75
C TYR A 75 -6.16 -17.08 16.24
N GLY A 76 -6.63 -18.30 15.97
CA GLY A 76 -7.85 -18.85 16.56
C GLY A 76 -7.57 -19.38 17.97
N GLY A 77 -8.60 -19.38 18.83
CA GLY A 77 -8.46 -19.82 20.22
C GLY A 77 -8.05 -21.30 20.41
N ASN A 78 -8.17 -22.11 19.36
CA ASN A 78 -7.83 -23.54 19.35
C ASN A 78 -6.75 -23.90 18.30
N SER A 79 -6.11 -22.93 17.67
CA SER A 79 -5.15 -23.16 16.59
C SER A 79 -3.72 -22.90 17.06
N ASP A 80 -2.79 -23.79 16.72
CA ASP A 80 -1.35 -23.66 17.02
C ASP A 80 -0.61 -22.66 16.10
N GLY A 81 -1.33 -21.72 15.48
CA GLY A 81 -0.77 -20.77 14.52
C GLY A 81 -1.82 -19.83 13.92
N ALA A 82 -1.35 -18.87 13.12
CA ALA A 82 -2.22 -17.94 12.43
C ALA A 82 -3.01 -18.63 11.30
N GLU A 83 -4.31 -18.38 11.25
CA GLU A 83 -5.22 -18.89 10.25
C GLU A 83 -5.33 -17.92 9.06
N PRO A 84 -5.07 -18.40 7.83
CA PRO A 84 -5.19 -17.58 6.64
C PRO A 84 -6.62 -17.06 6.43
N GLN A 85 -6.76 -15.85 5.93
CA GLN A 85 -8.06 -15.18 5.74
C GLN A 85 -8.43 -15.08 4.26
N LYS A 86 -9.72 -14.99 3.93
CA LYS A 86 -10.19 -14.81 2.54
C LYS A 86 -9.53 -13.56 1.93
N ILE A 87 -9.17 -13.63 0.65
CA ILE A 87 -8.63 -12.48 -0.08
C ILE A 87 -9.75 -11.86 -0.91
N GLU A 88 -10.03 -10.59 -0.70
CA GLU A 88 -10.96 -9.81 -1.50
C GLU A 88 -10.20 -9.01 -2.56
N ILE A 89 -10.71 -9.03 -3.79
CA ILE A 89 -10.08 -8.35 -4.91
C ILE A 89 -11.02 -7.28 -5.47
N TYR A 90 -10.50 -6.05 -5.56
CA TYR A 90 -11.20 -4.87 -6.05
C TYR A 90 -10.55 -4.38 -7.35
N LYS A 91 -11.37 -4.01 -8.36
CA LYS A 91 -10.84 -3.46 -9.60
C LYS A 91 -10.31 -2.04 -9.40
N LEU A 92 -9.12 -1.78 -9.93
CA LEU A 92 -8.54 -0.46 -10.09
C LEU A 92 -8.49 -0.11 -11.59
N THR A 93 -8.03 1.10 -11.91
CA THR A 93 -7.78 1.51 -13.29
C THR A 93 -6.55 0.80 -13.88
N ASN A 94 -6.37 0.87 -15.20
CA ASN A 94 -5.17 0.38 -15.90
C ASN A 94 -4.87 -1.11 -15.71
N LYS A 95 -5.93 -1.95 -15.68
CA LYS A 95 -5.82 -3.41 -15.49
C LYS A 95 -5.07 -3.77 -14.21
N LYS A 96 -5.27 -2.99 -13.16
CA LYS A 96 -4.77 -3.26 -11.82
C LYS A 96 -5.90 -3.63 -10.89
N VAL A 97 -5.54 -4.34 -9.82
CA VAL A 97 -6.47 -4.72 -8.77
C VAL A 97 -5.83 -4.48 -7.41
N LEU A 98 -6.67 -4.20 -6.43
CA LEU A 98 -6.29 -4.22 -5.02
C LEU A 98 -6.69 -5.57 -4.45
N ALA A 99 -5.73 -6.31 -3.90
CA ALA A 99 -6.00 -7.46 -3.05
C ALA A 99 -5.95 -7.02 -1.59
N THR A 100 -6.93 -7.42 -0.80
CA THR A 100 -6.94 -7.20 0.64
C THR A 100 -7.35 -8.46 1.40
N THR A 101 -6.74 -8.67 2.55
CA THR A 101 -7.05 -9.77 3.47
C THR A 101 -6.81 -9.28 4.90
N LEU A 102 -7.55 -9.83 5.85
CA LEU A 102 -7.30 -9.59 7.26
C LEU A 102 -5.92 -10.15 7.60
N CYS A 103 -5.01 -9.26 7.99
CA CYS A 103 -3.58 -9.49 8.02
C CYS A 103 -3.09 -9.76 9.44
N TRP A 104 -3.60 -9.01 10.41
CA TRP A 104 -3.35 -9.24 11.84
C TRP A 104 -4.56 -8.80 12.66
N ARG A 105 -4.69 -9.37 13.87
CA ARG A 105 -5.69 -8.98 14.85
C ARG A 105 -5.08 -8.95 16.24
N GLY A 106 -5.18 -7.80 16.90
CA GLY A 106 -4.86 -7.61 18.31
C GLY A 106 -6.11 -7.69 19.20
N ALA A 107 -5.99 -7.23 20.45
CA ALA A 107 -7.08 -7.31 21.42
C ALA A 107 -8.27 -6.41 21.07
N TYR A 108 -8.01 -5.23 20.49
CA TYR A 108 -9.05 -4.22 20.19
C TYR A 108 -8.97 -3.67 18.77
N ASN A 109 -7.98 -4.10 18.00
CA ASN A 109 -7.65 -3.58 16.69
C ASN A 109 -7.39 -4.74 15.73
N GLU A 110 -7.63 -4.48 14.46
CA GLU A 110 -7.23 -5.36 13.38
C GLU A 110 -6.73 -4.53 12.20
N GLY A 111 -5.85 -5.13 11.42
CA GLY A 111 -5.30 -4.53 10.23
C GLY A 111 -5.50 -5.42 9.04
N TYR A 112 -5.91 -4.81 7.95
CA TYR A 112 -6.01 -5.43 6.66
C TYR A 112 -4.76 -5.12 5.85
N GLY A 113 -4.20 -6.18 5.29
CA GLY A 113 -3.17 -6.09 4.26
C GLY A 113 -3.78 -5.57 2.96
N ALA A 114 -3.04 -4.74 2.23
CA ALA A 114 -3.43 -4.18 0.95
C ALA A 114 -2.24 -4.23 -0.02
N TRP A 115 -2.48 -4.82 -1.20
CA TRP A 115 -1.48 -4.94 -2.26
C TRP A 115 -2.09 -4.59 -3.62
N VAL A 116 -1.28 -3.99 -4.49
CA VAL A 116 -1.64 -3.80 -5.89
C VAL A 116 -1.06 -4.92 -6.74
N LEU A 117 -1.90 -5.51 -7.59
CA LEU A 117 -1.50 -6.54 -8.56
C LEU A 117 -2.02 -6.19 -9.96
N ASP A 118 -1.54 -6.94 -10.93
CA ASP A 118 -2.17 -6.99 -12.26
C ASP A 118 -3.53 -7.70 -12.20
N GLU A 119 -4.49 -7.24 -13.00
CA GLU A 119 -5.85 -7.82 -13.08
C GLU A 119 -5.85 -9.27 -13.58
N SER A 120 -4.82 -9.68 -14.31
CA SER A 120 -4.62 -11.09 -14.65
C SER A 120 -4.33 -11.99 -13.44
N LEU A 121 -4.10 -11.40 -12.27
CA LEU A 121 -3.71 -12.07 -11.03
C LEU A 121 -2.41 -12.88 -11.17
N ASN A 122 -1.58 -12.49 -12.13
CA ASN A 122 -0.26 -13.05 -12.36
C ASN A 122 0.83 -12.01 -12.05
N GLY A 123 1.99 -12.50 -11.60
CA GLY A 123 3.15 -11.65 -11.33
C GLY A 123 3.26 -11.17 -9.88
N LYS A 124 4.13 -10.18 -9.67
CA LYS A 124 4.52 -9.70 -8.34
C LYS A 124 3.47 -8.76 -7.77
N ALA A 125 3.11 -8.98 -6.51
CA ALA A 125 2.35 -8.02 -5.73
C ALA A 125 3.22 -6.84 -5.31
N VAL A 126 2.61 -5.66 -5.21
CA VAL A 126 3.24 -4.46 -4.64
C VAL A 126 2.52 -4.16 -3.33
N PHE A 127 3.25 -4.26 -2.22
CA PHE A 127 2.72 -3.93 -0.90
C PHE A 127 2.38 -2.44 -0.80
N VAL A 128 1.24 -2.15 -0.17
CA VAL A 128 0.76 -0.79 0.11
C VAL A 128 0.76 -0.52 1.61
N THR A 129 0.05 -1.34 2.38
CA THR A 129 -0.06 -1.21 3.84
C THR A 129 -0.63 -2.49 4.46
N GLU A 130 -0.37 -2.70 5.74
CA GLU A 130 -1.05 -3.70 6.58
C GLU A 130 -1.91 -3.08 7.68
N SER A 131 -2.00 -1.76 7.69
CA SER A 131 -2.75 -0.97 8.67
C SER A 131 -4.04 -0.45 8.05
N ALA A 132 -4.59 -1.10 7.02
CA ALA A 132 -5.90 -0.71 6.50
C ALA A 132 -7.00 -1.14 7.48
N SER A 133 -8.01 -0.29 7.65
CA SER A 133 -9.25 -0.63 8.35
C SER A 133 -10.38 -0.90 7.35
N ASP A 134 -10.38 -0.19 6.22
CA ASP A 134 -11.38 -0.37 5.17
C ASP A 134 -10.84 0.05 3.80
N PHE A 135 -11.50 -0.44 2.75
CA PHE A 135 -11.35 0.05 1.38
C PHE A 135 -12.72 0.38 0.78
N ASP A 136 -12.99 1.67 0.59
CA ASP A 136 -14.20 2.15 -0.07
C ASP A 136 -13.89 3.12 -1.20
N SER A 137 -14.50 2.90 -2.36
CA SER A 137 -14.56 3.88 -3.43
C SER A 137 -13.17 4.40 -3.85
N GLY A 138 -12.15 3.54 -3.83
CA GLY A 138 -10.77 3.88 -4.18
C GLY A 138 -9.96 4.53 -3.05
N MET A 139 -10.41 4.44 -1.80
CA MET A 139 -9.70 4.94 -0.63
C MET A 139 -9.48 3.83 0.38
N ILE A 140 -8.22 3.66 0.76
CA ILE A 140 -7.83 2.89 1.93
C ILE A 140 -7.87 3.84 3.13
N SER A 141 -8.58 3.47 4.18
CA SER A 141 -8.65 4.22 5.44
C SER A 141 -8.00 3.43 6.57
N SER A 142 -7.63 4.12 7.64
CA SER A 142 -7.09 3.54 8.87
C SER A 142 -7.68 4.28 10.05
N ALA A 143 -8.19 3.53 11.04
CA ALA A 143 -8.83 4.07 12.23
C ALA A 143 -8.58 3.20 13.48
N GLN A 144 -7.43 2.53 13.54
CA GLN A 144 -7.04 1.67 14.67
C GLN A 144 -6.65 2.46 15.91
#